data_AF-A0A4Z0LA73-F1
#
_entry.id   AF-A0A4Z0LA73-F1
#
_cell.length_a   1.000
_cell.length_b   1.000
_cell.length_c   1.000
_cell.angle_alpha   90.00
_cell.angle_beta   90.00
_cell.angle_gamma   90.00
#
_symmetry.space_group_name_H-M   'P 1'
#
loop_
_entity.id
_entity.type
_entity.pdbx_description
1 polymer ?
#
loop_
_entity_poly.entity_id
_entity_poly.type
_entity_poly.pdbx_seq_one_letter_code
_entity_poly.pdbx_strand_id
1 'polypeptide(L)'
;MKRGVKLRLEEYVPAGTFIKTSFLRDRVELATRFSEFTPAFEAEFQDQLQKVEQLEQTLKLTKEQKKVTVTLYEQADVLNSELNFLAFYFKRAGLDNAILSQVKRDLRVKNIEGACYKMSGLIQYVTENQAMLSSKGMAPDFTSTLITVKDSLAEKNALQNEIMNIKKQLYEDNSKEYKKLYECIATIIMAGKIMYNDTRKIDEYTVSKIISRMRLVKVEETDAVPA
;
A
#
# COMPACT_ATOMS: atom_id res chain seq x y z
N MET A 1 -16.09 -8.86 -32.25
CA MET A 1 -15.49 -8.66 -30.91
C MET A 1 -15.03 -10.00 -30.36
N LYS A 2 -13.70 -10.25 -30.28
CA LYS A 2 -13.15 -11.49 -29.69
C LYS A 2 -13.57 -11.54 -28.22
N ARG A 3 -14.17 -12.64 -27.76
CA ARG A 3 -14.45 -12.90 -26.34
C ARG A 3 -13.12 -13.05 -25.61
N GLY A 4 -12.53 -11.94 -25.20
CA GLY A 4 -11.30 -11.91 -24.41
C GLY A 4 -11.49 -12.62 -23.08
N VAL A 5 -10.40 -13.21 -22.58
CA VAL A 5 -10.29 -13.71 -21.22
C VAL A 5 -10.77 -12.59 -20.27
N LYS A 6 -11.78 -12.84 -19.43
CA LYS A 6 -12.26 -11.87 -18.44
C LYS A 6 -11.76 -12.30 -17.06
N LEU A 7 -10.65 -11.70 -16.62
CA LEU A 7 -10.10 -11.86 -15.27
C LEU A 7 -10.26 -10.54 -14.53
N ARG A 8 -10.61 -10.61 -13.24
CA ARG A 8 -10.48 -9.47 -12.32
C ARG A 8 -9.01 -9.20 -12.03
N LEU A 9 -8.70 -8.00 -11.56
CA LEU A 9 -7.31 -7.57 -11.34
C LEU A 9 -6.57 -8.51 -10.38
N GLU A 10 -7.23 -8.92 -9.31
CA GLU A 10 -6.74 -9.90 -8.33
C GLU A 10 -6.71 -11.36 -8.80
N GLU A 11 -7.27 -11.65 -9.98
CA GLU A 11 -7.29 -12.99 -10.57
C GLU A 11 -6.12 -13.19 -11.57
N TYR A 12 -5.35 -12.15 -11.89
CA TYR A 12 -4.28 -12.22 -12.90
C TYR A 12 -3.10 -13.10 -12.47
N VAL A 13 -2.52 -12.86 -11.30
CA VAL A 13 -1.38 -13.65 -10.81
C VAL A 13 -1.78 -15.11 -10.57
N PRO A 14 -2.88 -15.42 -9.85
CA PRO A 14 -3.25 -16.82 -9.64
C PRO A 14 -3.61 -17.54 -10.94
N ALA A 15 -4.30 -16.89 -11.88
CA ALA A 15 -4.58 -17.48 -13.19
C ALA A 15 -3.29 -17.72 -13.98
N GLY A 16 -2.37 -16.74 -13.99
CA GLY A 16 -1.05 -16.87 -14.59
C GLY A 16 -0.25 -18.04 -14.02
N THR A 17 -0.27 -18.24 -12.70
CA THR A 17 0.40 -19.37 -12.03
C THR A 17 -0.19 -20.72 -12.44
N PHE A 18 -1.52 -20.85 -12.48
CA PHE A 18 -2.17 -22.07 -12.97
C PHE A 18 -1.80 -22.40 -14.43
N ILE A 19 -1.78 -21.36 -15.28
CA ILE A 19 -1.44 -21.49 -16.70
C ILE A 19 0.04 -21.82 -16.87
N LYS A 20 0.92 -21.20 -16.08
CA LYS A 20 2.37 -21.47 -16.08
C LYS A 20 2.66 -22.95 -15.92
N THR A 21 2.07 -23.62 -14.93
CA THR A 21 2.28 -25.06 -14.72
C THR A 21 1.96 -25.88 -15.97
N SER A 22 0.83 -25.59 -16.62
CA SER A 22 0.37 -26.31 -17.81
C SER A 22 1.24 -25.98 -19.02
N PHE A 23 1.52 -24.70 -19.22
CA PHE A 23 2.32 -24.19 -20.32
C PHE A 23 3.74 -24.70 -20.29
N LEU A 24 4.43 -24.68 -19.14
CA LEU A 24 5.81 -25.16 -19.04
C LEU A 24 5.93 -26.65 -19.38
N ARG A 25 4.95 -27.45 -18.96
CA ARG A 25 4.88 -28.88 -19.32
C ARG A 25 4.70 -29.07 -20.83
N ASP A 26 3.83 -28.27 -21.44
CA ASP A 26 3.38 -28.46 -22.82
C ASP A 26 4.14 -27.60 -23.85
N ARG A 27 5.04 -26.69 -23.42
CA ARG A 27 5.65 -25.67 -24.29
C ARG A 27 6.34 -26.26 -25.52
N VAL A 28 7.11 -27.34 -25.35
CA VAL A 28 7.80 -28.02 -26.45
C VAL A 28 6.80 -28.52 -27.49
N GLU A 29 5.69 -29.11 -27.04
CA GLU A 29 4.63 -29.64 -27.89
C GLU A 29 3.90 -28.49 -28.61
N LEU A 30 3.52 -27.44 -27.88
CA LEU A 30 2.87 -26.25 -28.42
C LEU A 30 3.77 -25.56 -29.48
N ALA A 31 5.08 -25.49 -29.24
CA ALA A 31 6.04 -24.87 -30.17
C ALA A 31 6.09 -25.57 -31.54
N THR A 32 5.65 -26.82 -31.66
CA THR A 32 5.57 -27.53 -32.95
C THR A 32 4.52 -26.94 -33.90
N ARG A 33 3.50 -26.27 -33.36
CA ARG A 33 2.40 -25.65 -34.12
C ARG A 33 2.39 -24.12 -34.00
N PHE A 34 2.96 -23.59 -32.92
CA PHE A 34 3.00 -22.17 -32.60
C PHE A 34 4.46 -21.75 -32.31
N SER A 35 5.16 -21.35 -33.37
CA SER A 35 6.60 -21.03 -33.33
C SER A 35 6.98 -19.89 -32.37
N GLU A 36 6.02 -19.07 -31.96
CA GLU A 36 6.19 -18.00 -30.97
C GLU A 36 6.53 -18.51 -29.56
N PHE A 37 6.17 -19.76 -29.20
CA PHE A 37 6.46 -20.36 -27.89
C PHE A 37 7.91 -20.84 -27.75
N THR A 38 8.81 -19.91 -27.97
CA THR A 38 10.24 -20.04 -27.76
C THR A 38 10.58 -20.03 -26.26
N PRO A 39 11.79 -20.47 -25.86
CA PRO A 39 12.28 -20.26 -24.50
C PRO A 39 12.30 -18.77 -24.08
N ALA A 40 12.43 -17.84 -25.04
CA ALA A 40 12.38 -16.41 -24.76
C ALA A 40 10.96 -15.96 -24.35
N PHE A 41 9.92 -16.45 -25.03
CA PHE A 41 8.53 -16.20 -24.64
C PHE A 41 8.22 -16.77 -23.26
N GLU A 42 8.75 -17.96 -22.95
CA GLU A 42 8.62 -18.55 -21.62
C GLU A 42 9.23 -17.66 -20.53
N ALA A 43 10.47 -17.20 -20.74
CA ALA A 43 11.14 -16.30 -19.81
C ALA A 43 10.36 -14.98 -19.65
N GLU A 44 9.91 -14.37 -20.75
CA GLU A 44 9.11 -13.15 -20.74
C GLU A 44 7.81 -13.34 -19.92
N PHE A 45 7.10 -14.45 -20.13
CA PHE A 45 5.88 -14.75 -19.39
C PHE A 45 6.14 -14.91 -17.88
N GLN A 46 7.21 -15.63 -17.51
CA GLN A 46 7.58 -15.83 -16.10
C GLN A 46 7.99 -14.52 -15.43
N ASP A 47 8.83 -13.71 -16.09
CA ASP A 47 9.26 -12.41 -15.61
C ASP A 47 8.06 -11.47 -15.45
N GLN A 48 7.15 -11.46 -16.42
CA GLN A 48 5.96 -10.64 -16.38
C GLN A 48 5.01 -11.05 -15.27
N LEU A 49 4.88 -12.35 -15.00
CA LEU A 49 4.10 -12.87 -13.88
C LEU A 49 4.69 -12.42 -12.53
N GLN A 50 6.01 -12.53 -12.36
CA GLN A 50 6.70 -12.09 -11.15
C GLN A 50 6.57 -10.58 -10.92
N LYS A 51 6.69 -9.78 -11.99
CA LYS A 51 6.46 -8.33 -11.91
C LYS A 51 5.06 -8.03 -11.39
N VAL A 52 4.01 -8.60 -11.99
CA VAL A 52 2.63 -8.34 -11.55
C VAL A 52 2.38 -8.84 -10.12
N GLU A 53 2.99 -9.95 -9.70
CA GLU A 53 2.94 -10.42 -8.31
C GLU A 53 3.54 -9.40 -7.33
N GLN A 54 4.69 -8.80 -7.66
CA GLN A 54 5.27 -7.72 -6.86
C GLN A 54 4.35 -6.47 -6.84
N LEU A 55 3.66 -6.20 -7.94
CA LEU A 55 2.67 -5.11 -8.02
C LEU A 55 1.43 -5.36 -7.15
N GLU A 56 0.97 -6.60 -7.05
CA GLU A 56 -0.13 -6.98 -6.15
C GLU A 56 0.27 -6.84 -4.68
N GLN A 57 1.53 -7.10 -4.32
CA GLN A 57 2.04 -6.85 -2.97
C GLN A 57 2.02 -5.34 -2.63
N THR A 58 2.28 -4.48 -3.61
CA THR A 58 2.23 -3.02 -3.42
C THR A 58 0.80 -2.47 -3.26
N LEU A 59 -0.24 -3.20 -3.69
CA LEU A 59 -1.64 -2.88 -3.32
C LEU A 59 -1.89 -3.02 -1.81
N LYS A 60 -1.16 -3.91 -1.11
CA LYS A 60 -1.22 -3.99 0.37
C LYS A 60 -0.68 -2.70 1.00
N LEU A 61 0.40 -2.14 0.47
CA LEU A 61 0.95 -0.84 0.91
C LEU A 61 -0.07 0.30 0.76
N THR A 62 -1.02 0.22 -0.18
CA THR A 62 -2.09 1.22 -0.31
C THR A 62 -3.10 1.18 0.85
N LYS A 63 -3.38 -0.01 1.40
CA LYS A 63 -4.22 -0.14 2.61
C LYS A 63 -3.48 0.41 3.84
N GLU A 64 -2.19 0.14 3.92
CA GLU A 64 -1.32 0.68 4.98
C GLU A 64 -1.23 2.20 4.89
N GLN A 65 -1.13 2.79 3.69
CA GLN A 65 -1.16 4.24 3.48
C GLN A 65 -2.40 4.89 4.10
N LYS A 66 -3.58 4.31 3.86
CA LYS A 66 -4.83 4.83 4.41
C LYS A 66 -4.79 4.80 5.93
N LYS A 67 -4.30 3.71 6.52
CA LYS A 67 -4.13 3.58 7.97
C LYS A 67 -3.14 4.61 8.51
N VAL A 68 -1.97 4.77 7.89
CA VAL A 68 -0.96 5.75 8.30
C VAL A 68 -1.52 7.17 8.25
N THR A 69 -2.21 7.54 7.17
CA THR A 69 -2.82 8.87 7.00
C THR A 69 -3.89 9.14 8.07
N VAL A 70 -4.76 8.17 8.35
CA VAL A 70 -5.78 8.28 9.40
C VAL A 70 -5.10 8.47 10.76
N THR A 71 -4.12 7.62 11.12
CA THR A 71 -3.44 7.73 12.41
C THR A 71 -2.64 9.02 12.57
N LEU A 72 -2.05 9.53 11.49
CA LEU A 72 -1.34 10.81 11.49
C LEU A 72 -2.29 11.97 11.82
N TYR A 73 -3.47 11.98 11.21
CA TYR A 73 -4.45 13.05 11.41
C TYR A 73 -5.17 12.95 12.76
N GLU A 74 -5.44 11.74 13.24
CA GLU A 74 -5.94 11.50 14.60
C GLU A 74 -4.94 12.00 15.64
N GLN A 75 -3.65 11.68 15.48
CA GLN A 75 -2.60 12.16 16.40
C GLN A 75 -2.45 13.68 16.34
N ALA A 76 -2.57 14.30 15.17
CA ALA A 76 -2.57 15.76 15.05
C ALA A 76 -3.76 16.41 15.78
N ASP A 77 -4.94 15.78 15.75
CA ASP A 77 -6.14 16.28 16.45
C ASP A 77 -6.03 16.10 17.96
N VAL A 78 -5.52 14.94 18.41
CA VAL A 78 -5.21 14.72 19.84
C VAL A 78 -4.22 15.75 20.34
N LEU A 79 -3.11 15.97 19.63
CA LEU A 79 -2.14 17.00 20.00
C LEU A 79 -2.79 18.39 20.02
N ASN A 80 -3.64 18.73 19.05
CA ASN A 80 -4.34 20.01 19.05
C ASN A 80 -5.16 20.24 20.32
N SER A 81 -5.83 19.18 20.78
CA SER A 81 -6.59 19.18 22.02
C SER A 81 -5.69 19.33 23.24
N GLU A 82 -4.58 18.57 23.31
CA GLU A 82 -3.62 18.64 24.42
C GLU A 82 -3.00 20.04 24.56
N LEU A 83 -2.77 20.74 23.44
CA LEU A 83 -2.29 22.11 23.44
C LEU A 83 -3.28 23.12 24.06
N ASN A 84 -4.53 22.74 24.35
CA ASN A 84 -5.44 23.57 25.18
C ASN A 84 -4.94 23.69 26.62
N PHE A 85 -4.37 22.64 27.20
CA PHE A 85 -3.82 22.69 28.55
C PHE A 85 -2.62 23.63 28.61
N LEU A 86 -1.75 23.58 27.60
CA LEU A 86 -0.63 24.50 27.49
C LEU A 86 -1.10 25.97 27.36
N ALA A 87 -2.14 26.22 26.56
CA ALA A 87 -2.74 27.55 26.44
C ALA A 87 -3.27 28.06 27.79
N PHE A 88 -3.87 27.18 28.58
CA PHE A 88 -4.34 27.50 29.93
C PHE A 88 -3.18 27.86 30.87
N TYR A 89 -2.08 27.10 30.84
CA TYR A 89 -0.89 27.42 31.63
C TYR A 89 -0.25 28.75 31.21
N PHE A 90 -0.12 29.02 29.91
CA PHE A 90 0.40 30.28 29.39
C PHE A 90 -0.44 31.46 29.89
N LYS A 91 -1.77 31.35 29.81
CA LYS A 91 -2.68 32.36 30.34
C LYS A 91 -2.49 32.61 31.84
N ARG A 92 -2.33 31.55 32.65
CA ARG A 92 -2.12 31.67 34.10
C ARG A 92 -0.73 32.20 34.48
N ALA A 93 0.26 31.99 33.62
CA ALA A 93 1.61 32.47 33.76
C ALA A 93 1.80 33.90 33.20
N GLY A 94 0.83 34.42 32.43
CA GLY A 94 0.95 35.71 31.75
C GLY A 94 1.91 35.68 30.55
N LEU A 95 2.12 34.50 29.96
CA LEU A 95 3.02 34.30 28.81
C LEU A 95 2.31 34.54 27.49
N ASP A 96 3.07 34.91 26.47
CA ASP A 96 2.55 35.09 25.11
C ASP A 96 2.12 33.75 24.50
N ASN A 97 1.03 33.79 23.74
CA ASN A 97 0.40 32.60 23.17
C ASN A 97 0.45 32.54 21.64
N ALA A 98 1.23 33.42 20.99
CA ALA A 98 1.25 33.52 19.54
C ALA A 98 1.80 32.25 18.89
N ILE A 99 2.95 31.75 19.38
CA ILE A 99 3.59 30.55 18.82
C ILE A 99 2.72 29.30 18.97
N LEU A 100 2.06 29.13 20.12
CA LEU A 100 1.12 28.04 20.37
C LEU A 100 -0.07 28.09 19.40
N SER A 101 -0.63 29.30 19.21
CA SER A 101 -1.76 29.51 18.30
C SER A 101 -1.41 29.16 16.86
N GLN A 102 -0.17 29.44 16.43
CA GLN A 102 0.31 29.05 15.11
C GLN A 102 0.45 27.53 14.97
N VAL A 103 1.02 26.83 15.95
CA VAL A 103 1.12 25.36 15.96
C VAL A 103 -0.28 24.74 15.86
N LYS A 104 -1.22 25.21 16.68
CA LYS A 104 -2.61 24.71 16.65
C LYS A 104 -3.30 24.97 15.31
N ARG A 105 -3.05 26.11 14.69
CA ARG A 105 -3.58 26.40 13.35
C ARG A 105 -3.06 25.39 12.33
N ASP A 106 -1.76 25.14 12.32
CA ASP A 106 -1.12 24.23 11.37
C ASP A 106 -1.62 22.79 11.55
N LEU A 107 -1.73 22.31 12.79
CA LEU A 107 -2.32 21.00 13.09
C LEU A 107 -3.77 20.90 12.60
N ARG A 108 -4.58 21.95 12.80
CA ARG A 108 -6.00 21.98 12.38
C ARG A 108 -6.16 21.90 10.87
N VAL A 109 -5.29 22.56 10.11
CA VAL A 109 -5.30 22.52 8.64
C VAL A 109 -4.46 21.38 8.06
N LYS A 110 -4.04 20.42 8.91
CA LYS A 110 -3.23 19.25 8.54
C LYS A 110 -1.89 19.60 7.88
N ASN A 111 -1.35 20.78 8.16
CA ASN A 111 0.00 21.19 7.78
C ASN A 111 1.00 20.62 8.80
N ILE A 112 1.30 19.33 8.68
CA ILE A 112 2.14 18.61 9.65
C ILE A 112 3.57 19.14 9.65
N GLU A 113 4.18 19.41 8.49
CA GLU A 113 5.52 19.98 8.41
C GLU A 113 5.61 21.34 9.10
N GLY A 114 4.63 22.22 8.83
CA GLY A 114 4.54 23.52 9.48
C GLY A 114 4.37 23.41 10.99
N ALA A 115 3.55 22.47 11.46
CA ALA A 115 3.37 22.20 12.88
C ALA A 115 4.66 21.70 13.53
N CYS A 116 5.32 20.67 12.98
CA CYS A 116 6.58 20.12 13.51
C CYS A 116 7.70 21.16 13.56
N TYR A 117 7.80 22.02 12.54
CA TYR A 117 8.76 23.13 12.53
C TYR A 117 8.52 24.09 13.70
N LYS A 118 7.28 24.58 13.85
CA LYS A 118 6.92 25.54 14.91
C LYS A 118 6.91 24.94 16.31
N MET A 119 6.66 23.64 16.43
CA MET A 119 6.75 22.91 17.71
C MET A 119 8.16 22.99 18.31
N SER A 120 9.21 23.04 17.50
CA SER A 120 10.58 23.19 18.01
C SER A 120 10.74 24.50 18.79
N GLY A 121 10.25 25.61 18.24
CA GLY A 121 10.24 26.90 18.94
C GLY A 121 9.32 26.91 20.15
N LEU A 122 8.15 26.24 20.07
CA LEU A 122 7.24 26.12 21.22
C LEU A 122 7.90 25.34 22.37
N ILE A 123 8.56 24.22 22.08
CA ILE A 123 9.28 23.40 23.08
C ILE A 123 10.38 24.22 23.74
N GLN A 124 11.15 24.99 22.97
CA GLN A 124 12.17 25.88 23.52
C GLN A 124 11.54 26.92 24.44
N TYR A 125 10.46 27.58 24.02
CA TYR A 125 9.78 28.60 24.82
C TYR A 125 9.19 28.03 26.12
N VAL A 126 8.63 26.82 26.09
CA VAL A 126 8.17 26.11 27.29
C VAL A 126 9.35 25.79 28.22
N THR A 127 10.47 25.32 27.67
CA THR A 127 11.68 24.98 28.43
C THR A 127 12.24 26.20 29.15
N GLU A 128 12.35 27.34 28.47
CA GLU A 128 12.84 28.60 29.03
C GLU A 128 11.93 29.13 30.17
N ASN A 129 10.64 28.80 30.14
CA ASN A 129 9.66 29.24 31.12
C ASN A 129 9.21 28.13 32.08
N GLN A 130 9.95 27.02 32.16
CA GLN A 130 9.55 25.81 32.88
C GLN A 130 9.21 26.09 34.36
N ALA A 131 10.06 26.85 35.06
CA ALA A 131 9.84 27.17 36.48
C ALA A 131 8.53 27.93 36.71
N MET A 132 8.23 28.90 35.83
CA MET A 132 7.00 29.69 35.90
C MET A 132 5.77 28.81 35.61
N LEU A 133 5.85 27.97 34.58
CA LEU A 133 4.77 27.07 34.18
C LEU A 133 4.50 26.00 35.25
N SER A 134 5.55 25.42 35.83
CA SER A 134 5.43 24.45 36.94
C SER A 134 4.81 25.09 38.18
N SER A 135 5.10 26.36 38.48
CA SER A 135 4.41 27.09 39.57
C SER A 135 2.89 27.24 39.36
N LYS A 136 2.43 27.10 38.11
CA LYS A 136 1.00 27.12 37.73
C LYS A 136 0.38 25.72 37.60
N GLY A 137 1.13 24.68 37.97
CA GLY A 137 0.68 23.29 37.97
C GLY A 137 0.91 22.54 36.66
N MET A 138 1.83 23.01 35.80
CA MET A 138 2.29 22.22 34.65
C MET A 138 3.16 21.06 35.14
N ALA A 139 2.86 19.85 34.68
CA ALA A 139 3.64 18.66 35.01
C ALA A 139 5.10 18.78 34.51
N PRO A 140 6.08 18.25 35.26
CA PRO A 140 7.50 18.36 34.91
C PRO A 140 7.87 17.62 33.61
N ASP A 141 7.10 16.59 33.24
CA ASP A 141 7.27 15.76 32.04
C ASP A 141 6.50 16.26 30.81
N PHE A 142 5.81 17.39 30.91
CA PHE A 142 5.02 17.94 29.81
C PHE A 142 5.90 18.26 28.58
N THR A 143 7.08 18.82 28.80
CA THR A 143 8.04 19.15 27.74
C THR A 143 8.57 17.90 27.03
N SER A 144 8.92 16.85 27.78
CA SER A 144 9.30 15.56 27.19
C SER A 144 8.15 14.93 26.40
N THR A 145 6.92 15.05 26.89
CA THR A 145 5.73 14.58 26.17
C THR A 145 5.56 15.30 24.83
N LEU A 146 5.75 16.62 24.79
CA LEU A 146 5.69 17.38 23.54
C LEU A 146 6.77 16.96 22.53
N ILE A 147 7.99 16.66 22.99
CA ILE A 147 9.09 16.17 22.15
C ILE A 147 8.70 14.82 21.55
N THR A 148 8.28 13.86 22.37
CA THR A 148 7.86 12.52 21.90
C THR A 148 6.74 12.60 20.87
N VAL A 149 5.73 13.45 21.09
CA VAL A 149 4.62 13.60 20.14
C VAL A 149 5.08 14.27 18.84
N LYS A 150 5.97 15.28 18.91
CA LYS A 150 6.57 15.93 17.73
C LYS A 150 7.31 14.91 16.86
N ASP A 151 8.16 14.10 17.48
CA ASP A 151 9.00 13.13 16.76
C ASP A 151 8.13 12.05 16.12
N SER A 152 7.13 11.55 16.84
CA SER A 152 6.15 10.60 16.30
C SER A 152 5.33 11.17 15.13
N LEU A 153 4.94 12.45 15.17
CA LEU A 153 4.28 13.11 14.03
C LEU A 153 5.21 13.21 12.83
N ALA A 154 6.48 13.55 13.04
CA ALA A 154 7.48 13.67 11.98
C ALA A 154 7.74 12.31 11.29
N GLU A 155 7.89 11.23 12.08
CA GLU A 155 8.05 9.87 11.56
C GLU A 155 6.85 9.44 10.71
N LYS A 156 5.62 9.66 11.20
CA LYS A 156 4.41 9.32 10.45
C LYS A 156 4.25 10.13 9.16
N ASN A 157 4.65 11.40 9.17
CA ASN A 157 4.65 12.24 7.97
C ASN A 157 5.67 11.75 6.93
N ALA A 158 6.88 11.39 7.38
CA ALA A 158 7.90 10.81 6.52
C ALA A 158 7.43 9.49 5.88
N LEU A 159 6.85 8.59 6.67
CA LEU A 159 6.28 7.33 6.19
C LEU A 159 5.14 7.57 5.18
N GLN A 160 4.24 8.54 5.46
CA GLN A 160 3.19 8.89 4.51
C GLN A 160 3.77 9.35 3.17
N ASN A 161 4.79 10.21 3.18
CA ASN A 161 5.45 10.73 1.99
C ASN A 161 6.16 9.63 1.19
N GLU A 162 6.86 8.71 1.86
CA GLU A 162 7.50 7.55 1.22
C GLU A 162 6.46 6.69 0.49
N ILE A 163 5.37 6.33 1.17
CA ILE A 163 4.30 5.52 0.58
C ILE A 163 3.63 6.26 -0.60
N MET A 164 3.46 7.58 -0.51
CA MET A 164 2.93 8.40 -1.61
C MET A 164 3.83 8.37 -2.85
N ASN A 165 5.15 8.44 -2.68
CA ASN A 165 6.10 8.37 -3.77
C ASN A 165 6.12 7.00 -4.43
N ILE A 166 6.14 5.93 -3.62
CA ILE A 166 6.02 4.55 -4.09
C ILE A 166 4.75 4.39 -4.95
N LYS A 167 3.61 4.92 -4.48
CA LYS A 167 2.34 4.83 -5.22
C LYS A 167 2.34 5.55 -6.57
N LYS A 168 2.97 6.73 -6.66
CA LYS A 168 3.05 7.48 -7.93
C LYS A 168 3.80 6.68 -8.99
N GLN A 169 4.95 6.08 -8.61
CA GLN A 169 5.73 5.20 -9.47
C GLN A 169 4.87 4.03 -9.98
N LEU A 170 4.12 3.39 -9.09
CA LEU A 170 3.34 2.19 -9.41
C LEU A 170 2.16 2.46 -10.35
N TYR A 171 1.47 3.59 -10.23
CA TYR A 171 0.27 3.82 -11.05
C TYR A 171 0.57 3.83 -12.56
N GLU A 172 1.70 4.40 -12.96
CA GLU A 172 2.11 4.50 -14.36
C GLU A 172 2.67 3.17 -14.91
N ASP A 173 3.39 2.41 -14.08
CA ASP A 173 4.00 1.14 -14.47
C ASP A 173 2.97 0.00 -14.49
N ASN A 174 2.02 -0.02 -13.54
CA ASN A 174 1.12 -1.16 -13.34
C ASN A 174 0.23 -1.45 -14.55
N SER A 175 -0.41 -0.43 -15.15
CA SER A 175 -1.35 -0.70 -16.25
C SER A 175 -0.69 -1.36 -17.47
N LYS A 176 0.61 -1.11 -17.70
CA LYS A 176 1.36 -1.70 -18.81
C LYS A 176 1.72 -3.15 -18.50
N GLU A 177 2.17 -3.42 -17.29
CA GLU A 177 2.60 -4.75 -16.86
C GLU A 177 1.42 -5.73 -16.77
N TYR A 178 0.26 -5.29 -16.25
CA TYR A 178 -0.97 -6.10 -16.28
C TYR A 178 -1.43 -6.40 -17.71
N LYS A 179 -1.30 -5.44 -18.63
CA LYS A 179 -1.66 -5.62 -20.03
C LYS A 179 -0.73 -6.63 -20.73
N LYS A 180 0.57 -6.57 -20.49
CA LYS A 180 1.53 -7.55 -21.04
C LYS A 180 1.25 -8.94 -20.50
N LEU A 181 1.02 -9.08 -19.19
CA LEU A 181 0.67 -10.37 -18.60
C LEU A 181 -0.62 -10.94 -19.22
N TYR A 182 -1.62 -10.09 -19.43
CA TYR A 182 -2.86 -10.44 -20.11
C TYR A 182 -2.60 -11.02 -21.50
N GLU A 183 -1.75 -10.35 -22.29
CA GLU A 183 -1.43 -10.75 -23.66
C GLU A 183 -0.74 -12.12 -23.69
N CYS A 184 0.21 -12.38 -22.79
CA CYS A 184 0.84 -13.70 -22.64
C CYS A 184 -0.18 -14.78 -22.26
N ILE A 185 -0.99 -14.53 -21.23
CA ILE A 185 -2.04 -15.45 -20.75
C ILE A 185 -3.03 -15.78 -21.87
N ALA A 186 -3.52 -14.76 -22.57
CA ALA A 186 -4.50 -14.92 -23.64
C ALA A 186 -3.92 -15.75 -24.80
N THR A 187 -2.67 -15.49 -25.17
CA THR A 187 -1.98 -16.20 -26.25
C THR A 187 -1.80 -17.68 -25.91
N ILE A 188 -1.30 -17.99 -24.71
CA ILE A 188 -1.15 -19.37 -24.22
C ILE A 188 -2.49 -20.11 -24.20
N ILE A 189 -3.54 -19.47 -23.63
CA ILE A 189 -4.88 -20.05 -23.57
C ILE A 189 -5.43 -20.35 -24.96
N MET A 190 -5.34 -19.39 -25.89
CA MET A 190 -5.88 -19.58 -27.24
C MET A 190 -5.18 -20.74 -27.95
N ALA A 191 -3.85 -20.78 -27.89
CA ALA A 191 -3.09 -21.84 -28.54
C ALA A 191 -3.32 -23.21 -27.90
N GLY A 192 -3.31 -23.30 -26.56
CA GLY A 192 -3.60 -24.54 -25.85
C GLY A 192 -5.01 -25.07 -26.14
N LYS A 193 -6.02 -24.20 -26.21
CA LYS A 193 -7.37 -24.60 -26.61
C LYS A 193 -7.45 -25.14 -28.04
N ILE A 194 -6.70 -24.55 -28.97
CA ILE A 194 -6.64 -25.02 -30.36
C ILE A 194 -5.94 -26.37 -30.42
N MET A 195 -4.78 -26.49 -29.75
CA MET A 195 -3.95 -27.71 -29.76
C MET A 195 -4.68 -28.91 -29.14
N TYR A 196 -5.44 -28.66 -28.07
CA TYR A 196 -5.98 -29.70 -27.22
C TYR A 196 -7.51 -29.87 -27.30
N ASN A 197 -8.15 -29.33 -28.34
CA ASN A 197 -9.60 -29.18 -28.47
C ASN A 197 -10.43 -30.46 -28.19
N ASP A 198 -9.88 -31.64 -28.48
CA ASP A 198 -10.55 -32.94 -28.31
C ASP A 198 -9.92 -33.80 -27.22
N THR A 199 -9.12 -33.19 -26.34
CA THR A 199 -8.41 -33.89 -25.26
C THR A 199 -8.85 -33.34 -23.90
N ARG A 200 -8.59 -34.10 -22.84
CA ARG A 200 -8.82 -33.64 -21.46
C ARG A 200 -7.96 -32.43 -21.08
N LYS A 201 -6.84 -32.18 -21.78
CA LYS A 201 -5.95 -31.04 -21.52
C LYS A 201 -6.62 -29.68 -21.81
N ILE A 202 -7.69 -29.63 -22.62
CA ILE A 202 -8.38 -28.36 -22.94
C ILE A 202 -8.88 -27.62 -21.70
N ASP A 203 -9.23 -28.35 -20.64
CA ASP A 203 -9.72 -27.76 -19.39
C ASP A 203 -8.63 -26.92 -18.70
N GLU A 204 -7.36 -27.28 -18.87
CA GLU A 204 -6.21 -26.53 -18.32
C GLU A 204 -5.97 -25.20 -19.03
N TYR A 205 -6.51 -25.05 -20.25
CA TYR A 205 -6.43 -23.83 -21.06
C TYR A 205 -7.79 -23.12 -21.17
N THR A 206 -8.77 -23.51 -20.36
CA THR A 206 -10.11 -22.90 -20.39
C THR A 206 -10.30 -21.98 -19.19
N VAL A 207 -10.43 -20.67 -19.46
CA VAL A 207 -10.58 -19.61 -18.44
C VAL A 207 -11.59 -19.94 -17.34
N SER A 208 -12.79 -20.39 -17.70
CA SER A 208 -13.83 -20.71 -16.71
C SER A 208 -13.42 -21.85 -15.78
N LYS A 209 -12.72 -22.86 -16.31
CA LYS A 209 -12.19 -23.99 -15.52
C LYS A 209 -11.06 -23.55 -14.61
N ILE A 210 -10.15 -22.71 -15.11
CA ILE A 210 -9.06 -22.11 -14.31
C ILE A 210 -9.64 -21.29 -13.15
N ILE A 211 -10.60 -20.39 -13.43
CA ILE A 211 -11.27 -19.59 -12.40
C ILE A 211 -12.00 -20.48 -11.37
N SER A 212 -12.69 -21.53 -11.82
CA SER A 212 -13.34 -22.48 -10.90
C SER A 212 -12.32 -23.16 -9.98
N ARG A 213 -11.18 -23.62 -10.50
CA ARG A 213 -10.10 -24.23 -9.69
C ARG A 213 -9.51 -23.24 -8.69
N MET A 214 -9.24 -22.01 -9.11
CA MET A 214 -8.76 -20.94 -8.23
C MET A 214 -9.71 -20.68 -7.06
N ARG A 215 -11.02 -20.68 -7.31
CA ARG A 215 -12.03 -20.41 -6.29
C ARG A 215 -12.21 -21.57 -5.31
N LEU A 216 -12.03 -22.82 -5.75
CA LEU A 216 -12.07 -23.98 -4.87
C LEU A 216 -10.88 -23.98 -3.88
N VAL A 217 -9.67 -23.71 -4.37
CA VAL A 217 -8.47 -23.60 -3.52
C VAL A 217 -8.63 -22.51 -2.44
N LYS A 218 -9.23 -21.37 -2.82
CA LYS A 218 -9.48 -20.27 -1.87
C LYS A 218 -10.44 -20.63 -0.74
N VAL A 219 -11.43 -21.49 -0.98
CA VAL A 219 -12.40 -21.92 0.05
C VAL A 219 -11.73 -22.85 1.05
N GLU A 220 -10.90 -23.79 0.58
CA GLU A 220 -10.15 -24.71 1.45
C GLU A 220 -9.15 -23.99 2.37
N GLU A 221 -8.50 -22.91 1.91
CA GLU A 221 -7.61 -22.09 2.75
C GLU A 221 -8.35 -21.34 3.87
N THR A 222 -9.58 -20.89 3.63
CA THR A 222 -10.40 -20.22 4.66
C THR A 222 -10.94 -21.17 5.71
N ASP A 223 -11.17 -22.43 5.36
CA ASP A 223 -11.67 -23.46 6.29
C ASP A 223 -10.52 -24.15 7.07
N ALA A 224 -9.26 -23.91 6.67
CA ALA A 224 -8.05 -24.50 7.27
C ALA A 224 -7.42 -23.63 8.39
N VAL A 225 -8.09 -22.59 8.89
CA VAL A 225 -7.64 -21.85 10.09
C VAL A 225 -8.21 -22.56 11.34
N PRO A 226 -7.45 -23.36 12.09
CA PRO A 226 -7.91 -23.85 13.37
C PRO A 226 -8.03 -22.66 14.34
N ALA A 227 -9.13 -22.67 15.11
CA ALA A 227 -9.39 -21.75 16.21
C ALA A 227 -8.31 -21.81 17.31
#